data_AF-A0A6A3L1I8-F1
#
_entry.id   AF-A0A6A3L1I8-F1
#
_cell.length_a   1.000
_cell.length_b   1.000
_cell.length_c   1.000
_cell.angle_alpha   90.00
_cell.angle_beta   90.00
_cell.angle_gamma   90.00
#
_symmetry.space_group_name_H-M   'P 1'
#
loop_
_entity.id
_entity.type
_entity.pdbx_description
1 polymer ?
#
loop_
_entity_poly.entity_id
_entity_poly.type
_entity_poly.pdbx_seq_one_letter_code
_entity_poly.pdbx_strand_id
1 'polypeptide(L)'
;MSWRRYGILLKFAPGTANAIEQTAGFPDYTPNLSKTSELKVVRARWDPPLFKVLWDSAPWDDMFQQRLKFLILRSADDFSARAKSDLVDIVEFMWKHRRTFWLIGHWFFIDHHQDDYSASPHTDRKKECDAVKKNYKKLLDDKVRSGLPESVLEEPGVWTFPAKCYFWVWMDKSPSDDQSQPLALTEQLKIVDKLEPARVQWNSCDSDGQRVAHLSSSLRKKLLPESERRRYPVSTQRP
;
A
#
# COMPACT_ATOMS: atom_id res chain seq x y z
N MET A 1 -22.09 0.06 -11.13
CA MET A 1 -22.56 0.94 -10.04
C MET A 1 -21.56 2.08 -9.85
N SER A 2 -22.04 3.30 -9.55
CA SER A 2 -21.21 4.48 -9.25
C SER A 2 -21.78 5.24 -8.05
N TRP A 3 -20.92 5.87 -7.24
CA TRP A 3 -21.32 6.61 -6.04
C TRP A 3 -20.39 7.82 -5.84
N ARG A 4 -20.77 8.76 -4.97
CA ARG A 4 -19.90 9.90 -4.63
C ARG A 4 -19.15 9.66 -3.33
N ARG A 5 -17.85 10.00 -3.30
CA ARG A 5 -17.04 10.09 -2.09
C ARG A 5 -16.28 11.40 -2.09
N TYR A 6 -16.39 12.16 -0.99
CA TYR A 6 -15.85 13.51 -0.88
C TYR A 6 -16.24 14.40 -2.06
N GLY A 7 -17.44 14.26 -2.64
CA GLY A 7 -17.86 15.01 -3.82
C GLY A 7 -17.37 14.49 -5.19
N ILE A 8 -16.45 13.51 -5.26
CA ILE A 8 -16.00 12.89 -6.53
C ILE A 8 -16.86 11.66 -6.85
N LEU A 9 -17.33 11.56 -8.10
CA LEU A 9 -18.02 10.37 -8.60
C LEU A 9 -17.03 9.24 -8.89
N LEU A 10 -17.16 8.15 -8.15
CA LEU A 10 -16.37 6.94 -8.26
C LEU A 10 -17.14 5.86 -9.03
N LYS A 11 -16.39 4.96 -9.66
CA LYS A 11 -16.90 3.73 -10.28
C LYS A 11 -15.98 2.56 -9.98
N PHE A 12 -16.53 1.36 -9.92
CA PHE A 12 -15.72 0.14 -9.97
C PHE A 12 -15.05 0.00 -11.32
N ALA A 13 -13.90 -0.68 -11.37
CA ALA A 13 -13.32 -1.06 -12.64
C ALA A 13 -14.30 -1.97 -13.42
N PRO A 14 -14.35 -1.86 -14.76
CA PRO A 14 -15.17 -2.75 -15.55
C PRO A 14 -14.69 -4.19 -15.33
N GLY A 15 -15.59 -5.07 -14.90
CA GLY A 15 -15.35 -6.50 -14.85
C GLY A 15 -15.27 -7.05 -16.27
N THR A 16 -14.07 -7.38 -16.73
CA THR A 16 -13.88 -8.16 -17.97
C THR A 16 -13.67 -9.62 -17.60
N ALA A 17 -13.97 -10.55 -18.50
CA ALA A 17 -13.79 -12.00 -18.26
C ALA A 17 -12.35 -12.40 -17.87
N ASN A 18 -11.35 -11.57 -18.22
CA ASN A 18 -9.94 -11.76 -17.87
C ASN A 18 -9.44 -10.74 -16.81
N ALA A 19 -10.34 -10.09 -16.08
CA ALA A 19 -9.93 -9.13 -15.06
C ALA A 19 -9.25 -9.86 -13.91
N ILE A 20 -8.00 -9.50 -13.63
CA ILE A 20 -7.31 -9.94 -12.41
C ILE A 20 -8.17 -9.50 -11.22
N GLU A 21 -8.53 -10.44 -10.34
CA GLU A 21 -9.24 -10.12 -9.11
C GLU A 21 -8.39 -9.19 -8.24
N GLN A 22 -9.03 -8.21 -7.61
CA GLN A 22 -8.30 -7.30 -6.75
C GLN A 22 -7.83 -8.04 -5.48
N THR A 23 -6.67 -7.65 -4.96
CA THR A 23 -6.17 -8.07 -3.66
C THR A 23 -7.24 -7.86 -2.59
N ALA A 24 -7.54 -8.91 -1.82
CA ALA A 24 -8.57 -8.87 -0.79
C ALA A 24 -8.39 -7.67 0.15
N GLY A 25 -9.47 -6.95 0.44
CA GLY A 25 -9.45 -5.75 1.28
C GLY A 25 -8.87 -4.49 0.63
N PHE A 26 -8.28 -4.57 -0.56
CA PHE A 26 -7.81 -3.39 -1.30
C PHE A 26 -8.95 -2.76 -2.10
N PRO A 27 -9.00 -1.41 -2.22
CA PRO A 27 -10.01 -0.74 -3.04
C PRO A 27 -10.02 -1.23 -4.49
N ASP A 28 -11.22 -1.34 -5.08
CA ASP A 28 -11.41 -1.73 -6.49
C ASP A 28 -12.17 -0.64 -7.28
N TYR A 29 -11.96 0.62 -6.92
CA TYR A 29 -12.70 1.76 -7.47
C TYR A 29 -11.79 2.92 -7.86
N THR A 30 -12.25 3.73 -8.82
CA THR A 30 -11.51 4.86 -9.38
C THR A 30 -12.43 6.05 -9.66
N PRO A 31 -11.94 7.31 -9.60
CA PRO A 31 -12.66 8.46 -10.12
C PRO A 31 -13.13 8.25 -11.56
N ASN A 32 -14.35 8.68 -11.87
CA ASN A 32 -14.92 8.57 -13.21
C ASN A 32 -14.40 9.68 -14.14
N LEU A 33 -13.11 9.61 -14.47
CA LEU A 33 -12.38 10.63 -15.24
C LEU A 33 -12.86 10.80 -16.69
N SER A 34 -13.74 9.94 -17.19
CA SER A 34 -14.36 10.14 -18.52
C SER A 34 -15.38 11.28 -18.52
N LYS A 35 -15.81 11.77 -17.35
CA LYS A 35 -16.65 12.95 -17.22
C LYS A 35 -15.77 14.18 -17.00
N THR A 36 -15.85 15.15 -17.92
CA THR A 36 -15.06 16.39 -17.84
C THR A 36 -15.29 17.16 -16.54
N SER A 37 -16.51 17.15 -15.99
CA SER A 37 -16.81 17.77 -14.69
C SER A 37 -16.03 17.12 -13.55
N GLU A 38 -15.96 15.78 -13.52
CA GLU A 38 -15.22 15.04 -12.49
C GLU A 38 -13.71 15.23 -12.65
N LEU A 39 -13.21 15.25 -13.90
CA LEU A 39 -11.81 15.55 -14.16
C LEU A 39 -11.42 16.93 -13.63
N LYS A 40 -12.26 17.96 -13.83
CA LYS A 40 -12.03 19.31 -13.28
C LYS A 40 -11.97 19.31 -11.76
N VAL A 41 -12.89 18.61 -11.09
CA VAL A 41 -12.91 18.51 -9.62
C VAL A 41 -11.66 17.81 -9.10
N VAL A 42 -11.23 16.71 -9.72
CA VAL A 42 -10.02 15.98 -9.32
C VAL A 42 -8.76 16.82 -9.56
N ARG A 43 -8.67 17.54 -10.69
CA ARG A 43 -7.57 18.49 -10.97
C ARG A 43 -7.47 19.58 -9.91
N ALA A 44 -8.59 20.19 -9.54
CA ALA A 44 -8.62 21.25 -8.52
C ALA A 44 -8.12 20.80 -7.14
N ARG A 45 -8.14 19.48 -6.84
CA ARG A 45 -7.60 18.93 -5.60
C ARG A 45 -6.10 18.75 -5.60
N TRP A 46 -5.49 18.62 -6.79
CA TRP A 46 -4.04 18.59 -6.87
C TRP A 46 -3.49 19.92 -6.36
N ASP A 47 -2.53 19.83 -5.46
CA ASP A 47 -1.96 20.97 -4.75
C ASP A 47 -0.48 20.68 -4.51
N PRO A 48 0.41 21.20 -5.36
CA PRO A 48 1.84 20.94 -5.26
C PRO A 48 2.44 21.33 -3.89
N PRO A 49 2.11 22.50 -3.29
CA PRO A 49 2.55 22.82 -1.93
C PRO A 49 2.12 21.79 -0.87
N LEU A 50 0.84 21.41 -0.81
CA LEU A 50 0.38 20.41 0.16
C LEU A 50 0.99 19.04 -0.09
N PHE A 51 1.13 18.65 -1.37
CA PHE A 51 1.81 17.42 -1.75
C PHE A 51 3.26 17.41 -1.28
N LYS A 52 3.97 18.53 -1.42
CA LYS A 52 5.35 18.65 -0.96
C LYS A 52 5.45 18.44 0.55
N VAL A 53 4.55 19.00 1.35
CA VAL A 53 4.51 18.77 2.80
C VAL A 53 4.30 17.29 3.14
N LEU A 54 3.36 16.61 2.46
CA LEU A 54 3.15 15.17 2.63
C LEU A 54 4.39 14.36 2.20
N TRP A 55 5.02 14.75 1.10
CA TRP A 55 6.17 14.05 0.56
C TRP A 55 7.38 14.17 1.48
N ASP A 56 7.63 15.38 1.99
CA ASP A 56 8.72 15.69 2.91
C ASP A 56 8.51 15.02 4.29
N SER A 57 7.27 14.65 4.66
CA SER A 57 6.99 13.86 5.87
C SER A 57 7.34 12.37 5.74
N ALA A 58 7.77 11.91 4.56
CA ALA A 58 8.21 10.53 4.31
C ALA A 58 7.28 9.43 4.89
N PRO A 59 5.97 9.42 4.55
CA PRO A 59 4.99 8.49 5.15
C PRO A 59 5.31 6.99 4.92
N TRP A 60 6.15 6.69 3.94
CA TRP A 60 6.66 5.35 3.69
C TRP A 60 7.65 4.86 4.75
N ASP A 61 8.32 5.75 5.49
CA ASP A 61 9.18 5.41 6.62
C ASP A 61 8.31 4.89 7.76
N ASP A 62 7.29 5.66 8.16
CA ASP A 62 6.31 5.27 9.16
C ASP A 62 5.62 3.94 8.80
N MET A 63 5.16 3.81 7.54
CA MET A 63 4.56 2.58 7.03
C MET A 63 5.49 1.38 7.20
N PHE A 64 6.79 1.53 6.92
CA PHE A 64 7.78 0.46 7.10
C PHE A 64 8.09 0.17 8.57
N GLN A 65 8.19 1.20 9.40
CA GLN A 65 8.42 1.04 10.83
C GLN A 65 7.28 0.28 11.53
N GLN A 66 6.05 0.52 11.10
CA GLN A 66 4.85 -0.15 11.62
C GLN A 66 4.61 -1.55 11.04
N ARG A 67 5.45 -2.01 10.09
CA ARG A 67 5.29 -3.34 9.48
C ARG A 67 5.25 -4.45 10.53
N LEU A 68 4.55 -5.54 10.19
CA LEU A 68 4.60 -6.75 10.99
C LEU A 68 6.04 -7.31 11.01
N LYS A 69 6.60 -7.43 12.22
CA LYS A 69 7.96 -7.93 12.50
C LYS A 69 7.97 -9.35 13.08
N PHE A 70 6.85 -10.05 12.96
CA PHE A 70 6.61 -11.37 13.52
C PHE A 70 6.25 -12.33 12.38
N LEU A 71 6.70 -13.58 12.49
CA LEU A 71 6.13 -14.66 11.71
C LEU A 71 4.88 -15.14 12.44
N ILE A 72 3.75 -15.19 11.75
CA ILE A 72 2.47 -15.55 12.37
C ILE A 72 1.84 -16.80 11.75
N LEU A 73 2.35 -17.26 10.60
CA LEU A 73 1.91 -18.48 9.94
C LEU A 73 2.90 -19.63 10.14
N ARG A 74 4.15 -19.35 10.51
CA ARG A 74 5.26 -20.32 10.53
C ARG A 74 6.18 -20.12 11.72
N SER A 75 6.70 -21.22 12.30
CA SER A 75 7.70 -21.11 13.36
C SER A 75 9.05 -20.70 12.77
N ALA A 76 9.78 -19.83 13.45
CA ALA A 76 11.15 -19.46 13.07
C ALA A 76 12.11 -20.66 13.09
N ASP A 77 11.77 -21.72 13.83
CA ASP A 77 12.56 -22.94 13.94
C ASP A 77 12.42 -23.83 12.68
N ASP A 78 11.36 -23.61 11.87
CA ASP A 78 11.14 -24.31 10.60
C ASP A 78 12.06 -23.82 9.48
N PHE A 79 12.81 -22.74 9.71
CA PHE A 79 13.64 -22.10 8.69
C PHE A 79 15.11 -22.52 8.80
N SER A 80 15.65 -22.96 7.67
CA SER A 80 17.10 -23.11 7.50
C SER A 80 17.80 -21.76 7.61
N ALA A 81 19.10 -21.77 7.93
CA ALA A 81 19.91 -20.54 7.96
C ALA A 81 19.86 -19.75 6.63
N ARG A 82 19.77 -20.46 5.50
CA ARG A 82 19.58 -19.85 4.18
C ARG A 82 18.23 -19.14 4.07
N ALA A 83 17.13 -19.82 4.41
CA ALA A 83 15.79 -19.23 4.33
C ALA A 83 15.66 -18.00 5.25
N LYS A 84 16.33 -18.05 6.41
CA LYS A 84 16.48 -16.91 7.33
C LYS A 84 17.20 -15.73 6.68
N SER A 85 18.28 -15.98 5.94
CA SER A 85 19.01 -14.96 5.16
C SER A 85 18.18 -14.42 3.98
N ASP A 86 17.45 -15.28 3.28
CA ASP A 86 16.61 -14.87 2.14
C ASP A 86 15.49 -13.91 2.59
N LEU A 87 14.93 -14.13 3.78
CA LEU A 87 14.00 -13.21 4.41
C LEU A 87 14.63 -11.84 4.70
N VAL A 88 15.89 -11.79 5.11
CA VAL A 88 16.64 -10.53 5.29
C VAL A 88 16.71 -9.77 3.97
N ASP A 89 17.13 -10.43 2.89
CA ASP A 89 17.23 -9.80 1.56
C ASP A 89 15.88 -9.25 1.07
N ILE A 90 14.78 -9.97 1.32
CA ILE A 90 13.42 -9.53 0.99
C ILE A 90 13.07 -8.25 1.78
N VAL A 91 13.33 -8.23 3.09
CA VAL A 91 13.04 -7.07 3.94
C VAL A 91 13.96 -5.89 3.60
N GLU A 92 15.21 -6.13 3.22
CA GLU A 92 16.11 -5.08 2.73
C GLU A 92 15.62 -4.47 1.41
N PHE A 93 15.11 -5.30 0.49
CA PHE A 93 14.47 -4.81 -0.72
C PHE A 93 13.25 -3.94 -0.38
N MET A 94 12.38 -4.43 0.52
CA MET A 94 11.22 -3.67 1.00
C MET A 94 11.62 -2.32 1.58
N TRP A 95 12.65 -2.26 2.44
CA TRP A 95 13.17 -1.02 2.98
C TRP A 95 13.66 -0.08 1.88
N LYS A 96 14.51 -0.57 0.97
CA LYS A 96 15.10 0.24 -0.10
C LYS A 96 14.03 0.84 -1.01
N HIS A 97 12.93 0.13 -1.21
CA HIS A 97 11.85 0.49 -2.13
C HIS A 97 10.53 0.86 -1.44
N ARG A 98 10.54 1.13 -0.13
CA ARG A 98 9.33 1.39 0.68
C ARG A 98 8.49 2.55 0.16
N ARG A 99 9.14 3.60 -0.37
CA ARG A 99 8.47 4.71 -1.05
C ARG A 99 7.62 4.24 -2.23
N THR A 100 8.13 3.28 -3.02
CA THR A 100 7.42 2.70 -4.15
C THR A 100 6.26 1.82 -3.70
N PHE A 101 6.43 1.05 -2.62
CA PHE A 101 5.31 0.32 -1.98
C PHE A 101 4.20 1.28 -1.55
N TRP A 102 4.57 2.37 -0.88
CA TRP A 102 3.62 3.39 -0.46
C TRP A 102 2.91 4.06 -1.64
N LEU A 103 3.63 4.48 -2.68
CA LEU A 103 3.06 5.07 -3.90
C LEU A 103 2.04 4.14 -4.59
N ILE A 104 2.35 2.84 -4.65
CA ILE A 104 1.46 1.84 -5.24
C ILE A 104 0.22 1.62 -4.37
N GLY A 105 0.38 1.63 -3.03
CA GLY A 105 -0.72 1.57 -2.06
C GLY A 105 -1.63 2.80 -2.06
N HIS A 106 -1.05 3.97 -2.35
CA HIS A 106 -1.69 5.28 -2.23
C HIS A 106 -1.67 6.02 -3.56
N TRP A 107 -2.02 5.36 -4.66
CA TRP A 107 -2.00 6.02 -5.97
C TRP A 107 -2.91 7.25 -5.95
N PHE A 108 -2.45 8.43 -6.36
CA PHE A 108 -3.28 9.64 -6.37
C PHE A 108 -3.24 10.33 -7.74
N PHE A 109 -4.17 11.25 -7.98
CA PHE A 109 -4.17 12.03 -9.21
C PHE A 109 -3.11 13.14 -9.16
N ILE A 110 -2.45 13.39 -10.29
CA ILE A 110 -1.50 14.50 -10.47
C ILE A 110 -1.93 15.25 -11.72
N ASP A 111 -2.20 16.55 -11.61
CA ASP A 111 -2.47 17.38 -12.80
C ASP A 111 -1.16 17.76 -13.49
N HIS A 112 -0.61 16.82 -14.26
CA HIS A 112 0.70 16.94 -14.89
C HIS A 112 0.82 18.04 -15.96
N HIS A 113 -0.29 18.72 -16.29
CA HIS A 113 -0.30 19.90 -17.16
C HIS A 113 -0.27 21.22 -16.39
N GLN A 114 -0.36 21.19 -15.05
CA GLN A 114 -0.42 22.40 -14.24
C GLN A 114 0.92 23.16 -14.24
N ASP A 115 2.03 22.44 -14.02
CA ASP A 115 3.38 22.99 -13.96
C ASP A 115 4.45 21.89 -14.14
N ASP A 116 5.70 22.31 -14.32
CA ASP A 116 6.85 21.40 -14.49
C ASP A 116 7.06 20.51 -13.27
N TYR A 117 6.79 21.04 -12.07
CA TYR A 117 6.88 20.28 -10.82
C TYR A 117 5.89 19.12 -10.79
N SER A 118 4.71 19.26 -11.38
CA SER A 118 3.67 18.22 -11.45
C SER A 118 3.94 17.22 -12.59
N ALA A 119 4.57 17.68 -13.67
CA ALA A 119 4.88 16.84 -14.83
C ALA A 119 5.90 15.73 -14.52
N SER A 120 6.97 16.04 -13.77
CA SER A 120 8.01 15.07 -13.38
C SER A 120 7.46 13.90 -12.55
N PRO A 121 6.85 14.09 -11.36
CA PRO A 121 6.39 12.97 -10.53
C PRO A 121 5.29 12.17 -11.22
N HIS A 122 4.47 12.78 -12.08
CA HIS A 122 3.49 12.04 -12.88
C HIS A 122 4.18 11.07 -13.87
N THR A 123 5.21 11.55 -14.58
CA THR A 123 5.95 10.78 -15.59
C THR A 123 6.78 9.68 -14.95
N ASP A 124 7.54 10.02 -13.91
CA ASP A 124 8.56 9.13 -13.35
C ASP A 124 7.94 8.02 -12.50
N ARG A 125 6.88 8.32 -11.73
CA ARG A 125 6.33 7.38 -10.74
C ARG A 125 5.89 6.06 -11.37
N LYS A 126 5.29 6.06 -12.57
CA LYS A 126 4.82 4.82 -13.19
C LYS A 126 5.99 3.93 -13.60
N LYS A 127 7.01 4.52 -14.24
CA LYS A 127 8.22 3.81 -14.66
C LYS A 127 8.96 3.22 -13.47
N GLU A 128 9.12 3.99 -12.39
CA GLU A 128 9.74 3.52 -11.15
C GLU A 128 8.93 2.38 -10.52
N CYS A 129 7.61 2.54 -10.40
CA CYS A 129 6.72 1.50 -9.85
C CYS A 129 6.79 0.20 -10.65
N ASP A 130 6.70 0.28 -11.97
CA ASP A 130 6.73 -0.91 -12.85
C ASP A 130 8.10 -1.62 -12.77
N ALA A 131 9.20 -0.87 -12.73
CA ALA A 131 10.54 -1.43 -12.57
C ALA A 131 10.73 -2.13 -11.22
N VAL A 132 10.30 -1.50 -10.11
CA VAL A 132 10.40 -2.10 -8.77
C VAL A 132 9.50 -3.32 -8.65
N LYS A 133 8.26 -3.29 -9.17
CA LYS A 133 7.37 -4.47 -9.20
C LYS A 133 8.03 -5.66 -9.88
N LYS A 134 8.63 -5.43 -11.05
CA LYS A 134 9.35 -6.47 -11.81
C LYS A 134 10.54 -7.01 -11.03
N ASN A 135 11.36 -6.14 -10.45
CA ASN A 135 12.55 -6.54 -9.71
C ASN A 135 12.20 -7.29 -8.42
N TYR A 136 11.14 -6.88 -7.72
CA TYR A 136 10.70 -7.57 -6.51
C TYR A 136 10.16 -8.95 -6.83
N LYS A 137 9.30 -9.08 -7.86
CA LYS A 137 8.83 -10.39 -8.30
C LYS A 137 10.00 -11.31 -8.66
N LYS A 138 10.98 -10.80 -9.40
CA LYS A 138 12.19 -11.56 -9.71
C LYS A 138 12.93 -12.00 -8.46
N LEU A 139 13.13 -11.11 -7.49
CA LEU A 139 13.75 -11.47 -6.20
C LEU A 139 13.00 -12.62 -5.53
N LEU A 140 11.69 -12.52 -5.38
CA LEU A 140 10.86 -13.55 -4.75
C LEU A 140 10.96 -14.89 -5.51
N ASP A 141 10.80 -14.87 -6.83
CA ASP A 141 10.89 -16.06 -7.69
C ASP A 141 12.28 -16.72 -7.58
N ASP A 142 13.35 -15.92 -7.55
CA ASP A 142 14.73 -16.40 -7.41
C ASP A 142 14.98 -17.02 -6.03
N LYS A 143 14.41 -16.46 -4.95
CA LYS A 143 14.48 -17.03 -3.60
C LYS A 143 13.73 -18.36 -3.51
N VAL A 144 12.52 -18.44 -4.07
CA VAL A 144 11.73 -19.68 -4.09
C VAL A 144 12.46 -20.77 -4.86
N ARG A 145 13.00 -20.46 -6.05
CA ARG A 145 13.81 -21.39 -6.84
C ARG A 145 15.07 -21.86 -6.11
N SER A 146 15.60 -21.03 -5.21
CA SER A 146 16.78 -21.34 -4.38
C SER A 146 16.46 -22.09 -3.08
N GLY A 147 15.19 -22.46 -2.87
CA GLY A 147 14.74 -23.30 -1.76
C GLY A 147 13.97 -22.58 -0.64
N LEU A 148 13.64 -21.29 -0.79
CA LEU A 148 12.71 -20.63 0.12
C LEU A 148 11.30 -21.22 -0.08
N PRO A 149 10.64 -21.76 0.96
CA PRO A 149 9.29 -22.29 0.79
C PRO A 149 8.32 -21.17 0.40
N GLU A 150 7.54 -21.38 -0.67
CA GLU A 150 6.64 -20.33 -1.21
C GLU A 150 5.62 -19.82 -0.19
N SER A 151 5.16 -20.68 0.73
CA SER A 151 4.25 -20.30 1.82
C SER A 151 4.84 -19.27 2.81
N VAL A 152 6.15 -19.03 2.78
CA VAL A 152 6.78 -17.93 3.52
C VAL A 152 6.38 -16.58 2.95
N LEU A 153 6.14 -16.50 1.63
CA LEU A 153 5.70 -15.28 0.97
C LEU A 153 4.25 -14.91 1.32
N GLU A 154 3.52 -15.83 1.96
CA GLU A 154 2.17 -15.59 2.51
C GLU A 154 2.22 -14.89 3.87
N GLU A 155 3.39 -14.78 4.52
CA GLU A 155 3.55 -14.09 5.80
C GLU A 155 3.22 -12.60 5.64
N PRO A 156 2.34 -12.01 6.48
CA PRO A 156 1.97 -10.60 6.33
C PRO A 156 3.12 -9.61 6.51
N GLY A 157 4.22 -10.05 7.16
CA GLY A 157 5.45 -9.26 7.25
C GLY A 157 6.22 -9.15 5.92
N VAL A 158 5.90 -9.99 4.93
CA VAL A 158 6.42 -9.92 3.55
C VAL A 158 5.41 -9.13 2.72
N TRP A 159 5.74 -7.87 2.44
CA TRP A 159 4.82 -7.00 1.70
C TRP A 159 4.61 -7.49 0.27
N THR A 160 3.40 -7.26 -0.23
CA THR A 160 3.01 -7.59 -1.59
C THR A 160 2.48 -6.36 -2.31
N PHE A 161 2.54 -6.37 -3.65
CA PHE A 161 1.89 -5.33 -4.45
C PHE A 161 0.44 -5.73 -4.72
N PRO A 162 -0.50 -4.76 -4.63
CA PRO A 162 -1.87 -5.02 -5.04
C PRO A 162 -1.91 -5.36 -6.53
N ALA A 163 -2.85 -6.23 -6.91
CA ALA A 163 -3.06 -6.62 -8.30
C ALA A 163 -3.31 -5.40 -9.20
N LYS A 164 -4.04 -4.41 -8.68
CA LYS A 164 -4.31 -3.14 -9.34
C LYS A 164 -4.03 -1.97 -8.41
N CYS A 165 -3.37 -0.93 -8.93
CA CYS A 165 -3.21 0.34 -8.23
C CYS A 165 -4.52 1.14 -8.31
N TYR A 166 -5.06 1.58 -7.17
CA TYR A 166 -6.28 2.39 -7.13
C TYR A 166 -6.12 3.68 -6.35
N PHE A 167 -6.97 4.63 -6.74
CA PHE A 167 -6.88 6.00 -6.31
C PHE A 167 -7.20 6.15 -4.81
N TRP A 168 -6.27 6.74 -4.06
CA TRP A 168 -6.58 7.51 -2.88
C TRP A 168 -7.20 8.84 -3.34
N VAL A 169 -8.46 9.02 -2.96
CA VAL A 169 -9.24 10.21 -3.30
C VAL A 169 -8.99 11.26 -2.23
N TRP A 170 -8.28 12.33 -2.59
CA TRP A 170 -8.07 13.47 -1.69
C TRP A 170 -9.40 14.16 -1.39
N MET A 171 -9.58 14.62 -0.16
CA MET A 171 -10.76 15.35 0.29
C MET A 171 -10.78 16.75 -0.31
N ASP A 172 -11.92 17.43 -0.21
CA ASP A 172 -12.04 18.79 -0.70
C ASP A 172 -11.17 19.76 0.12
N LYS A 173 -10.73 20.84 -0.51
CA LYS A 173 -10.07 21.98 0.14
C LYS A 173 -11.08 22.92 0.80
N SER A 174 -12.37 22.68 0.64
CA SER A 174 -13.41 23.49 1.28
C SER A 174 -13.59 23.05 2.74
N PRO A 175 -13.70 24.00 3.68
CA PRO A 175 -14.24 23.74 5.02
C PRO A 175 -15.49 22.86 4.95
N SER A 176 -15.57 21.83 5.78
CA SER A 176 -16.80 21.00 5.87
C SER A 176 -17.98 21.84 6.38
N ASP A 177 -17.67 22.83 7.23
CA ASP A 177 -18.54 23.87 7.79
C ASP A 177 -17.76 25.20 7.86
N ASP A 178 -18.45 26.35 7.89
CA ASP A 178 -17.94 27.75 7.83
C ASP A 178 -16.84 28.13 8.86
N GLN A 179 -16.44 27.22 9.75
CA GLN A 179 -15.42 27.42 10.80
C GLN A 179 -14.28 26.38 10.78
N SER A 180 -14.30 25.39 9.88
CA SER A 180 -13.30 24.31 9.86
C SER A 180 -12.21 24.56 8.81
N GLN A 181 -10.93 24.54 9.19
CA GLN A 181 -9.87 24.57 8.19
C GLN A 181 -9.88 23.27 7.36
N PRO A 182 -9.45 23.31 6.09
CA PRO A 182 -9.32 22.10 5.28
C PRO A 182 -8.30 21.14 5.90
N LEU A 183 -8.62 19.84 5.92
CA LEU A 183 -7.72 18.84 6.49
C LEU A 183 -6.40 18.74 5.70
N ALA A 184 -5.28 18.73 6.41
CA ALA A 184 -3.98 18.53 5.80
C ALA A 184 -3.88 17.14 5.14
N LEU A 185 -3.07 16.99 4.09
CA LEU A 185 -2.92 15.69 3.41
C LEU A 185 -2.39 14.59 4.34
N THR A 186 -1.58 14.94 5.34
CA THR A 186 -1.09 14.00 6.37
C THR A 186 -2.21 13.51 7.28
N GLU A 187 -3.22 14.33 7.56
CA GLU A 187 -4.41 13.93 8.32
C GLU A 187 -5.35 13.09 7.46
N GLN A 188 -5.56 13.49 6.21
CA GLN A 188 -6.32 12.69 5.24
C GLN A 188 -5.69 11.32 5.02
N LEU A 189 -4.35 11.22 5.02
CA LEU A 189 -3.61 9.96 4.94
C LEU A 189 -3.98 9.05 6.11
N LYS A 190 -3.92 9.53 7.35
CA LYS A 190 -4.31 8.75 8.54
C LYS A 190 -5.75 8.23 8.44
N ILE A 191 -6.66 9.04 7.89
CA ILE A 191 -8.06 8.64 7.70
C ILE A 191 -8.16 7.52 6.65
N VAL A 192 -7.50 7.65 5.49
CA VAL A 192 -7.58 6.61 4.46
C VAL A 192 -6.90 5.31 4.90
N ASP A 193 -5.79 5.39 5.63
CA ASP A 193 -5.05 4.21 6.12
C ASP A 193 -5.85 3.42 7.15
N LYS A 194 -6.69 4.10 7.94
CA LYS A 194 -7.60 3.46 8.89
C LYS A 194 -8.81 2.84 8.21
N LEU A 195 -9.39 3.52 7.21
CA LEU A 195 -10.55 3.05 6.47
C LEU A 195 -10.19 1.92 5.48
N GLU A 196 -8.97 1.92 4.97
CA GLU A 196 -8.48 1.04 3.90
C GLU A 196 -7.12 0.43 4.27
N PRO A 197 -7.05 -0.40 5.34
CA PRO A 197 -5.80 -0.88 5.93
C PRO A 197 -4.92 -1.67 4.96
N ALA A 198 -5.49 -2.26 3.90
CA ALA A 198 -4.72 -2.95 2.87
C ALA A 198 -3.74 -2.01 2.12
N ARG A 199 -3.99 -0.69 2.09
CA ARG A 199 -3.05 0.28 1.50
C ARG A 199 -1.70 0.32 2.21
N VAL A 200 -1.73 0.08 3.52
CA VAL A 200 -0.57 0.03 4.40
C VAL A 200 -0.26 -1.40 4.85
N GLN A 201 -0.64 -2.41 4.06
CA GLN A 201 -0.32 -3.82 4.37
C GLN A 201 -0.85 -4.25 5.75
N TRP A 202 -1.98 -3.70 6.18
CA TRP A 202 -2.62 -3.92 7.49
C TRP A 202 -1.79 -3.49 8.70
N ASN A 203 -0.79 -2.64 8.50
CA ASN A 203 0.04 -2.10 9.57
C ASN A 203 -0.73 -1.16 10.51
N SER A 204 -1.80 -0.51 10.01
CA SER A 204 -2.67 0.39 10.78
C SER A 204 -3.65 -0.32 11.72
N CYS A 205 -3.70 -1.65 11.74
CA CYS A 205 -4.52 -2.39 12.69
C CYS A 205 -3.97 -2.26 14.12
N ASP A 206 -4.85 -2.01 15.09
CA ASP A 206 -4.50 -1.74 16.50
C ASP A 206 -4.21 -3.02 17.29
N SER A 207 -4.64 -4.18 16.81
CA SER A 207 -4.45 -5.48 17.48
C SER A 207 -4.10 -6.60 16.51
N ASP A 208 -3.51 -7.67 17.05
CA ASP A 208 -3.29 -8.91 16.30
C ASP A 208 -4.61 -9.48 15.75
N GLY A 209 -5.67 -9.50 16.57
CA GLY A 209 -7.01 -9.92 16.17
C GLY A 209 -7.55 -9.17 14.95
N GLN A 210 -7.34 -7.86 14.88
CA GLN A 210 -7.71 -7.06 13.70
C GLN A 210 -6.87 -7.44 12.47
N ARG A 211 -5.56 -7.65 12.62
CA ARG A 211 -4.68 -8.05 11.50
C ARG A 211 -5.10 -9.40 10.93
N VAL A 212 -5.32 -10.39 11.79
CA VAL A 212 -5.67 -11.75 11.33
C VAL A 212 -7.09 -11.85 10.77
N ALA A 213 -7.99 -10.93 11.14
CA ALA A 213 -9.36 -10.89 10.60
C ALA A 213 -9.38 -10.64 9.08
N HIS A 214 -8.34 -10.01 8.53
CA HIS A 214 -8.22 -9.76 7.10
C HIS A 214 -7.62 -10.94 6.31
N LEU A 215 -7.08 -11.96 7.00
CA LEU A 215 -6.55 -13.15 6.35
C LEU A 215 -7.67 -14.00 5.75
N SER A 216 -7.38 -14.61 4.61
CA SER A 216 -8.29 -15.58 3.99
C SER A 216 -8.56 -16.76 4.94
N SER A 217 -9.69 -17.44 4.74
CA SER A 217 -10.04 -18.61 5.56
C SER A 217 -9.00 -19.73 5.46
N SER A 218 -8.23 -19.83 4.38
CA SER A 218 -7.12 -20.79 4.26
C SER A 218 -5.90 -20.36 5.09
N LEU A 219 -5.54 -19.08 5.09
CA LEU A 219 -4.41 -18.56 5.89
C LEU A 219 -4.73 -18.57 7.38
N ARG A 220 -5.97 -18.27 7.79
CA ARG A 220 -6.37 -18.35 9.20
C ARG A 220 -6.20 -19.74 9.81
N LYS A 221 -6.32 -20.81 9.01
CA LYS A 221 -6.07 -22.20 9.46
C LYS A 221 -4.59 -22.51 9.69
N LYS A 222 -3.68 -21.69 9.14
CA LYS A 222 -2.22 -21.83 9.28
C LYS A 222 -1.66 -20.96 10.42
N LEU A 223 -2.50 -20.20 11.13
CA LEU A 223 -2.03 -19.30 12.18
C LEU A 223 -1.38 -20.09 13.32
N LEU A 224 -0.21 -19.63 13.74
CA LEU A 224 0.38 -20.08 15.00
C LEU A 224 -0.48 -19.62 16.19
N PRO A 225 -0.47 -20.37 17.30
CA PRO A 225 -0.97 -19.87 18.59
C PRO A 225 -0.31 -18.53 18.92
N GLU A 226 -1.07 -17.59 19.49
CA GLU A 226 -0.55 -16.24 19.79
C GLU A 226 0.70 -16.29 20.68
N SER A 227 0.75 -17.22 21.64
CA SER A 227 1.90 -17.48 22.52
C SER A 227 3.17 -17.93 21.79
N GLU A 228 3.05 -18.46 20.57
CA GLU A 228 4.17 -18.97 19.77
C GLU A 228 4.66 -17.96 18.72
N ARG A 229 3.93 -16.85 18.51
CA ARG A 229 4.29 -15.81 17.55
C ARG A 229 5.47 -15.02 18.07
N ARG A 230 6.67 -15.39 17.62
CA ARG A 230 7.92 -14.74 18.02
C ARG A 230 8.29 -13.63 17.05
N ARG A 231 8.88 -12.57 17.59
CA ARG A 231 9.49 -11.52 16.77
C ARG A 231 10.62 -12.16 15.98
N TYR A 232 10.55 -12.10 14.67
CA TYR A 232 11.62 -12.57 13.83
C TYR A 232 12.47 -11.34 13.45
N PRO A 233 13.72 -11.22 13.92
CA PRO A 233 14.55 -10.04 13.71
C PRO A 233 15.11 -10.04 12.29
N VAL A 234 14.26 -9.79 11.31
CA VAL A 234 14.63 -9.83 9.89
C VAL A 234 15.37 -8.55 9.47
N SER A 235 15.21 -7.48 10.25
CA SER A 235 16.00 -6.25 10.17
C SER A 235 15.51 -5.34 11.30
N THR A 236 16.27 -5.29 12.39
CA THR A 236 16.10 -4.32 13.48
C THR A 236 17.09 -3.15 13.37
N GLN A 237 17.93 -3.14 12.32
CA GLN A 237 19.07 -2.23 12.19
C GLN A 237 18.78 -0.95 11.39
N ARG A 238 17.55 -0.74 10.91
CA ARG A 238 17.20 0.48 10.16
C ARG A 238 16.07 1.22 10.89
N PRO A 239 16.20 2.54 11.07
CA PRO A 239 15.22 3.37 11.79
C PRO A 239 13.78 3.13 11.34
#